data_AF-A0AAD9JV94-F1
#
_entry.id   AF-A0AAD9JV94-F1
#
_cell.length_a   1.000
_cell.length_b   1.000
_cell.length_c   1.000
_cell.angle_alpha   90.00
_cell.angle_beta   90.00
_cell.angle_gamma   90.00
#
_symmetry.space_group_name_H-M   'P 1'
#
loop_
_entity.id
_entity.type
_entity.pdbx_description
1 polymer ?
#
loop_
_entity_poly.entity_id
_entity_poly.type
_entity_poly.pdbx_seq_one_letter_code
_entity_poly.pdbx_strand_id
1 'polypeptide(L)'
;MDMSPYVRKTAAHAIPKLYSLDPEQREQLIELMEKLLGDKTTLVAGSAIQAFEEVCPERIDLIHRNYRKLCSLLVDVEEWGQVVIINMLARYSRTQFLNPNAGEVITEENTRKEFYGSSEDTDKEEEPEVPRKKTYTMDVDHRLLLHTCKPLLNSRNAAVVMAVAQLYHHCAPRSEVALVAKALVRLLRGYK
;
A
#
# COMPACT_ATOMS: atom_id res chain seq x y z
N MET A 1 5.77 5.64 -33.49
CA MET A 1 5.14 4.35 -33.15
C MET A 1 3.66 4.62 -33.01
N ASP A 2 2.81 3.78 -33.58
CA ASP A 2 1.38 3.84 -33.30
C ASP A 2 1.17 3.31 -31.87
N MET A 3 1.04 4.26 -30.94
CA MET A 3 1.14 4.02 -29.50
C MET A 3 -0.24 3.67 -28.94
N SER A 4 -0.94 2.70 -29.52
CA SER A 4 -2.17 2.23 -28.87
C SER A 4 -1.86 1.70 -27.46
N PRO A 5 -2.73 1.91 -26.46
CA PRO A 5 -2.52 1.38 -25.11
C PRO A 5 -2.21 -0.12 -25.06
N TYR A 6 -2.77 -0.91 -25.98
CA TYR A 6 -2.53 -2.35 -26.08
C TYR A 6 -1.09 -2.66 -26.51
N VAL A 7 -0.54 -1.87 -27.42
CA VAL A 7 0.86 -2.01 -27.85
C VAL A 7 1.80 -1.71 -26.68
N ARG A 8 1.52 -0.65 -25.92
CA ARG A 8 2.32 -0.27 -24.75
C ARG A 8 2.21 -1.29 -23.61
N LYS A 9 1.01 -1.84 -23.36
CA LYS A 9 0.79 -2.95 -22.42
C LYS A 9 1.62 -4.18 -22.81
N THR A 10 1.60 -4.53 -24.10
CA THR A 10 2.37 -5.68 -24.63
C THR A 10 3.87 -5.44 -24.51
N ALA A 11 4.34 -4.22 -24.81
CA ALA A 11 5.73 -3.84 -24.62
C ALA A 11 6.15 -3.98 -23.14
N ALA A 12 5.31 -3.54 -22.20
CA ALA A 12 5.57 -3.71 -20.76
C ALA A 12 5.73 -5.19 -20.38
N HIS A 13 4.86 -6.08 -20.87
CA HIS A 13 4.98 -7.52 -20.63
C HIS A 13 6.22 -8.17 -21.26
N ALA A 14 6.74 -7.61 -22.34
CA ALA A 14 7.95 -8.12 -22.98
C ALA A 14 9.23 -7.78 -22.21
N ILE A 15 9.24 -6.70 -21.41
CA ILE A 15 10.45 -6.21 -20.73
C ILE A 15 11.10 -7.29 -19.84
N PRO A 16 10.39 -7.99 -18.93
CA PRO A 16 11.04 -8.99 -18.09
C PRO A 16 11.62 -10.14 -18.90
N LYS A 17 10.94 -10.51 -20.00
CA LYS A 17 11.45 -11.55 -20.90
C LYS A 17 12.73 -11.11 -21.60
N LEU A 18 12.78 -9.87 -22.11
CA LEU A 18 13.99 -9.30 -22.71
C LEU A 18 15.13 -9.27 -21.71
N TYR A 19 14.89 -8.82 -20.47
CA TYR A 19 15.89 -8.83 -19.41
C TYR A 19 16.41 -10.24 -19.09
N SER A 20 15.52 -11.24 -19.06
CA SER A 20 15.93 -12.64 -18.83
C SER A 20 16.78 -13.24 -19.95
N LEU A 21 16.64 -12.72 -21.19
CA LEU A 21 17.37 -13.19 -22.36
C LEU A 21 18.72 -12.48 -22.50
N ASP A 22 18.75 -11.18 -22.19
CA ASP A 22 19.94 -10.35 -22.26
C ASP A 22 19.97 -9.35 -21.09
N PRO A 23 20.61 -9.73 -19.96
CA PRO A 23 20.74 -8.85 -18.80
C PRO A 23 21.63 -7.62 -19.03
N GLU A 24 22.47 -7.60 -20.08
CA GLU A 24 23.34 -6.45 -20.38
C GLU A 24 22.52 -5.23 -20.83
N GLN A 25 21.31 -5.45 -21.35
CA GLN A 25 20.40 -4.40 -21.79
C GLN A 25 19.60 -3.74 -20.66
N ARG A 26 19.97 -3.98 -19.40
CA ARG A 26 19.22 -3.53 -18.22
C ARG A 26 18.93 -2.04 -18.23
N GLU A 27 19.93 -1.21 -18.53
CA GLU A 27 19.77 0.25 -18.49
C GLU A 27 18.80 0.73 -19.57
N GLN A 28 18.86 0.17 -20.79
CA GLN A 28 17.93 0.50 -21.86
C GLN A 28 16.49 0.06 -21.51
N LEU A 29 16.33 -1.10 -20.86
CA LEU A 29 15.03 -1.57 -20.39
C LEU A 29 14.47 -0.68 -19.27
N ILE A 30 15.31 -0.14 -18.39
CA ILE A 30 14.92 0.83 -17.36
C ILE A 30 14.43 2.13 -18.00
N GLU A 31 15.07 2.64 -19.05
CA GLU A 31 14.59 3.82 -19.78
C GLU A 31 13.20 3.61 -20.41
N LEU A 32 12.94 2.40 -20.94
CA LEU A 32 11.62 2.04 -21.45
C LEU A 32 10.60 1.92 -20.31
N MET A 33 11.00 1.31 -19.18
CA MET A 33 10.18 1.21 -17.98
C MET A 33 9.77 2.58 -17.47
N GLU A 34 10.69 3.53 -17.42
CA GLU A 34 10.46 4.91 -16.99
C GLU A 34 9.37 5.58 -17.84
N LYS A 35 9.39 5.38 -19.16
CA LYS A 35 8.36 5.89 -20.08
C LYS A 35 6.99 5.23 -19.82
N LEU A 36 6.97 3.91 -19.61
CA LEU A 36 5.74 3.15 -19.34
C LEU A 36 5.14 3.45 -17.97
N LEU A 37 5.97 3.57 -16.94
CA LEU A 37 5.57 4.02 -15.61
C LEU A 37 5.04 5.44 -15.65
N GLY A 38 5.47 6.26 -16.60
CA GLY A 38 5.00 7.61 -16.91
C GLY A 38 3.63 7.68 -17.59
N ASP A 39 3.10 6.56 -18.10
CA ASP A 39 1.81 6.49 -18.79
C ASP A 39 0.63 6.85 -17.87
N LYS A 40 -0.41 7.46 -18.45
CA LYS A 40 -1.67 7.81 -17.75
C LYS A 40 -2.78 6.80 -18.01
N THR A 41 -2.61 5.89 -18.96
CA THR A 41 -3.61 4.88 -19.28
C THR A 41 -3.56 3.72 -18.28
N THR A 42 -4.69 3.43 -17.67
CA THR A 42 -4.86 2.37 -16.65
C THR A 42 -4.48 0.98 -17.17
N LEU A 43 -4.77 0.69 -18.44
CA LEU A 43 -4.42 -0.57 -19.11
C LEU A 43 -2.91 -0.91 -19.09
N VAL A 44 -2.05 0.10 -18.97
CA VAL A 44 -0.58 -0.09 -18.99
C VAL A 44 -0.01 -0.15 -17.57
N ALA A 45 -0.68 0.49 -16.59
CA ALA A 45 -0.15 0.69 -15.25
C ALA A 45 0.19 -0.63 -14.53
N GLY A 46 -0.73 -1.60 -14.55
CA GLY A 46 -0.50 -2.91 -13.93
C GLY A 46 0.69 -3.66 -14.52
N SER A 47 0.77 -3.73 -15.85
CA SER A 47 1.88 -4.40 -16.56
C SER A 47 3.21 -3.69 -16.37
N ALA A 48 3.23 -2.36 -16.33
CA ALA A 48 4.44 -1.59 -16.07
C ALA A 48 4.97 -1.84 -14.65
N ILE A 49 4.10 -1.90 -13.64
CA ILE A 49 4.52 -2.19 -12.27
C ILE A 49 4.96 -3.65 -12.12
N GLN A 50 4.29 -4.60 -12.76
CA GLN A 50 4.77 -5.99 -12.78
C GLN A 50 6.19 -6.08 -13.36
N ALA A 51 6.42 -5.41 -14.48
CA ALA A 51 7.72 -5.43 -15.12
C ALA A 51 8.80 -4.74 -14.26
N PHE A 52 8.44 -3.66 -13.56
CA PHE A 52 9.29 -3.00 -12.58
C PHE A 52 9.70 -3.95 -11.44
N GLU A 53 8.75 -4.71 -10.87
CA GLU A 53 9.00 -5.66 -9.79
C GLU A 53 10.00 -6.76 -10.17
N GLU A 54 9.97 -7.21 -11.42
CA GLU A 54 10.84 -8.30 -11.89
C GLU A 54 12.24 -7.83 -12.30
N VAL A 55 12.38 -6.59 -12.81
CA VAL A 55 13.63 -6.13 -13.45
C VAL A 55 14.43 -5.18 -12.57
N CYS A 56 13.77 -4.31 -11.79
CA CYS A 56 14.46 -3.28 -11.02
C CYS A 56 13.73 -2.85 -9.74
N PRO A 57 13.33 -3.79 -8.85
CA PRO A 57 12.58 -3.50 -7.64
C PRO A 57 13.30 -2.54 -6.66
N GLU A 58 14.61 -2.38 -6.78
CA GLU A 58 15.46 -1.47 -6.01
C GLU A 58 15.41 -0.01 -6.48
N ARG A 59 14.94 0.26 -7.70
CA ARG A 59 14.84 1.62 -8.29
C ARG A 59 13.59 2.34 -7.80
N ILE A 60 13.50 2.50 -6.48
CA ILE A 60 12.36 3.15 -5.80
C ILE A 60 12.17 4.61 -6.25
N ASP A 61 13.21 5.25 -6.77
CA ASP A 61 13.14 6.58 -7.39
C ASP A 61 12.09 6.66 -8.52
N LEU A 62 11.96 5.60 -9.33
CA LEU A 62 10.98 5.54 -10.41
C LEU A 62 9.54 5.50 -9.90
N ILE A 63 9.34 4.81 -8.76
CA ILE A 63 8.05 4.76 -8.08
C ILE A 63 7.76 6.08 -7.38
N HIS A 64 8.73 6.65 -6.66
CA HIS A 64 8.57 7.90 -5.92
C HIS A 64 8.01 9.01 -6.82
N ARG A 65 8.58 9.18 -8.01
CA ARG A 65 8.13 10.18 -8.99
C ARG A 65 6.71 9.92 -9.52
N ASN A 66 6.25 8.68 -9.54
CA ASN A 66 4.94 8.27 -10.06
C ASN A 66 3.92 7.94 -8.96
N TYR A 67 4.27 8.04 -7.67
CA TYR A 67 3.48 7.54 -6.55
C TYR A 67 2.04 8.05 -6.53
N ARG A 68 1.86 9.38 -6.53
CA ARG A 68 0.52 10.00 -6.50
C ARG A 68 -0.33 9.59 -7.70
N LYS A 69 0.30 9.44 -8.86
CA LYS A 69 -0.38 9.01 -10.08
C LYS A 69 -0.84 7.55 -9.95
N LEU A 70 0.01 6.66 -9.47
CA LEU A 70 -0.37 5.26 -9.22
C LEU A 70 -1.54 5.18 -8.25
N CYS A 71 -1.54 5.98 -7.17
CA CYS A 71 -2.70 6.10 -6.29
C CYS A 71 -3.94 6.60 -7.05
N SER A 72 -3.85 7.67 -7.84
CA SER A 72 -5.01 8.20 -8.55
C SER A 72 -5.62 7.24 -9.58
N LEU A 73 -4.81 6.40 -10.21
CA LEU A 73 -5.27 5.47 -11.25
C LEU A 73 -5.80 4.15 -10.66
N LEU A 74 -5.43 3.81 -9.42
CA LEU A 74 -5.57 2.46 -8.85
C LEU A 74 -6.98 1.89 -8.96
N VAL A 75 -8.02 2.68 -8.67
CA VAL A 75 -9.41 2.20 -8.67
C VAL A 75 -9.91 1.85 -10.07
N ASP A 76 -9.31 2.46 -11.10
CA ASP A 76 -9.68 2.30 -12.51
C ASP A 76 -8.83 1.24 -13.25
N VAL A 77 -7.85 0.64 -12.57
CA VAL A 77 -7.04 -0.49 -13.10
C VAL A 77 -7.82 -1.79 -12.97
N GLU A 78 -7.59 -2.74 -13.90
CA GLU A 78 -8.11 -4.10 -13.78
C GLU A 78 -7.60 -4.81 -12.52
N GLU A 79 -8.31 -5.85 -12.08
CA GLU A 79 -8.12 -6.45 -10.75
C GLU A 79 -6.72 -7.05 -10.53
N TRP A 80 -6.15 -7.70 -11.55
CA TRP A 80 -4.79 -8.21 -11.44
C TRP A 80 -3.76 -7.08 -11.29
N GLY A 81 -3.94 -6.00 -12.08
CA GLY A 81 -3.10 -4.81 -11.98
C GLY A 81 -3.23 -4.12 -10.62
N GLN A 82 -4.43 -4.07 -10.05
CA GLN A 82 -4.66 -3.54 -8.69
C GLN A 82 -3.82 -4.30 -7.65
N VAL A 83 -3.82 -5.63 -7.67
CA VAL A 83 -3.06 -6.45 -6.71
C VAL A 83 -1.57 -6.14 -6.81
N VAL A 84 -1.02 -6.11 -8.03
CA VAL A 84 0.40 -5.84 -8.26
C VAL A 84 0.78 -4.43 -7.79
N ILE A 85 -0.03 -3.42 -8.14
CA ILE A 85 0.21 -2.03 -7.71
C ILE A 85 0.14 -1.91 -6.18
N ILE A 86 -0.87 -2.51 -5.54
CA ILE A 86 -1.05 -2.45 -4.08
C ILE A 86 0.14 -3.09 -3.36
N ASN A 87 0.60 -4.25 -3.80
CA ASN A 87 1.73 -4.94 -3.18
C ASN A 87 3.02 -4.11 -3.29
N MET A 88 3.27 -3.52 -4.45
CA MET A 88 4.40 -2.60 -4.65
C MET A 88 4.27 -1.37 -3.73
N LEU A 89 3.10 -0.72 -3.69
CA LEU A 89 2.86 0.46 -2.84
C LEU A 89 2.96 0.13 -1.35
N ALA A 90 2.59 -1.09 -0.94
CA ALA A 90 2.78 -1.56 0.42
C ALA A 90 4.27 -1.70 0.76
N ARG A 91 5.08 -2.28 -0.14
CA ARG A 91 6.54 -2.33 0.04
C ARG A 91 7.15 -0.93 0.10
N TYR A 92 6.76 -0.05 -0.82
CA TYR A 92 7.18 1.34 -0.84
C TYR A 92 6.87 2.03 0.50
N SER A 93 5.64 1.92 0.98
CA SER A 93 5.19 2.63 2.19
C SER A 93 5.91 2.19 3.45
N ARG A 94 6.22 0.89 3.57
CA ARG A 94 6.97 0.34 4.71
C ARG A 94 8.42 0.81 4.78
N THR A 95 8.97 1.33 3.69
CA THR A 95 10.36 1.80 3.62
C THR A 95 10.47 3.32 3.58
N GLN A 96 9.51 4.01 2.97
CA GLN A 96 9.58 5.44 2.72
C GLN A 96 8.80 6.29 3.73
N PHE A 97 7.87 5.71 4.51
CA PHE A 97 7.15 6.43 5.54
C PHE A 97 7.51 5.92 6.94
N LEU A 98 7.43 6.83 7.91
CA LEU A 98 7.55 6.45 9.32
C LEU A 98 6.35 5.60 9.73
N ASN A 99 6.61 4.60 10.59
CA ASN A 99 5.55 3.77 11.12
C ASN A 99 4.63 4.63 12.00
N PRO A 100 3.32 4.73 11.68
CA PRO A 100 2.39 5.57 12.43
C PRO A 100 2.17 5.08 13.87
N ASN A 101 2.51 3.83 14.15
CA ASN A 101 2.37 3.20 15.47
C ASN A 101 3.69 3.19 16.27
N ALA A 102 4.78 3.80 15.78
CA ALA A 102 6.09 3.75 16.43
C ALA A 102 6.11 4.39 17.84
N GLY A 103 5.18 5.29 18.14
CA GLY A 103 5.02 5.90 19.47
C GLY A 103 4.04 5.17 20.40
N GLU A 104 3.29 4.20 19.88
CA GLU A 104 2.35 3.38 20.66
C GLU A 104 3.06 2.11 21.13
N VAL A 105 3.99 2.25 22.07
CA VAL A 105 4.45 1.10 22.85
C VAL A 105 3.27 0.71 23.74
N ILE A 106 2.57 -0.37 23.38
CA ILE A 106 1.65 -1.01 24.30
C ILE A 106 2.51 -1.68 25.37
N THR A 107 2.77 -0.97 26.46
CA THR A 107 3.24 -1.61 27.68
C THR A 107 2.10 -2.43 28.27
N GLU A 108 2.41 -3.59 28.86
CA GLU A 108 1.44 -4.43 29.59
C GLU A 108 0.69 -3.63 30.69
N GLU A 109 1.28 -2.52 31.15
CA GLU A 109 0.69 -1.54 32.05
C GLU A 109 -0.55 -0.83 31.47
N ASN A 110 -0.59 -0.51 30.17
CA ASN A 110 -1.76 0.14 29.56
C ASN A 110 -2.97 -0.81 29.52
N THR A 111 -2.73 -2.09 29.21
CA THR A 111 -3.77 -3.13 29.27
C THR A 111 -4.22 -3.45 30.70
N ARG A 112 -3.32 -3.40 31.69
CA ARG A 112 -3.68 -3.61 33.11
C ARG A 112 -4.48 -2.43 33.68
N LYS A 113 -4.14 -1.19 33.33
CA LYS A 113 -4.87 0.01 33.76
C LYS A 113 -6.30 0.07 33.19
N GLU A 114 -6.51 -0.30 31.93
CA GLU A 114 -7.87 -0.37 31.36
C GLU A 114 -8.71 -1.51 31.95
N PHE A 115 -8.09 -2.59 32.44
CA PHE A 115 -8.79 -3.76 32.99
C PHE A 115 -9.13 -3.64 34.49
N TYR A 116 -8.27 -3.02 35.31
CA TYR A 116 -8.46 -2.87 36.76
C TYR A 116 -9.03 -1.52 37.21
N GLY A 117 -9.17 -0.52 36.32
CA GLY A 117 -9.60 0.84 36.68
C GLY A 117 -11.10 1.02 37.00
N SER A 118 -11.89 -0.05 37.00
CA SER A 118 -13.33 -0.02 37.34
C SER A 118 -13.58 -0.76 38.64
N SER A 119 -13.06 -0.27 39.77
CA SER A 119 -13.63 -0.45 41.12
C SER A 119 -12.83 0.35 42.16
N GLU A 120 -13.56 1.18 42.91
CA GLU A 120 -13.23 1.80 44.20
C GLU A 120 -12.61 3.22 44.23
N ASP A 121 -13.41 4.14 44.76
CA ASP A 121 -13.12 5.51 45.20
C ASP A 121 -11.98 5.57 46.24
N THR A 122 -11.15 6.63 46.23
CA THR A 122 -11.05 7.69 47.29
C THR A 122 -9.68 8.42 47.23
N ASP A 123 -9.75 9.75 47.08
CA ASP A 123 -8.83 10.84 47.48
C ASP A 123 -7.32 10.90 47.12
N LYS A 124 -7.05 11.95 46.33
CA LYS A 124 -5.93 12.93 46.36
C LYS A 124 -4.49 12.54 45.99
N GLU A 125 -3.99 13.38 45.08
CA GLU A 125 -2.62 13.84 44.80
C GLU A 125 -1.83 13.19 43.66
N GLU A 126 -1.17 14.09 42.94
CA GLU A 126 -0.37 13.98 41.73
C GLU A 126 -1.15 13.76 40.42
N GLU A 127 -1.47 14.87 39.73
CA GLU A 127 -1.77 14.85 38.30
C GLU A 127 -0.61 14.16 37.57
N PRO A 128 -0.77 12.95 37.01
CA PRO A 128 0.27 12.40 36.18
C PRO A 128 0.35 13.28 34.94
N GLU A 129 1.52 13.86 34.67
CA GLU A 129 1.80 14.54 33.41
C GLU A 129 1.37 13.62 32.27
N VAL A 130 0.21 13.91 31.66
CA VAL A 130 -0.28 13.15 30.53
C VAL A 130 0.80 13.29 29.47
N PRO A 131 1.50 12.21 29.07
CA PRO A 131 2.52 12.32 28.04
C PRO A 131 1.75 12.76 26.81
N ARG A 132 1.89 14.04 26.46
CA ARG A 132 1.15 14.69 25.37
C ARG A 132 1.15 13.71 24.22
N LYS A 133 -0.02 13.10 23.92
CA LYS A 133 -0.20 12.18 22.79
C LYS A 133 0.44 12.90 21.62
N LYS A 134 1.67 12.50 21.23
CA LYS A 134 2.37 13.18 20.14
C LYS A 134 1.40 13.03 18.98
N THR A 135 0.83 14.15 18.58
CA THR A 135 -0.17 14.19 17.53
C THR A 135 0.60 13.88 16.27
N TYR A 136 0.80 12.60 16.01
CA TYR A 136 1.52 12.15 14.83
C TYR A 136 0.60 12.45 13.66
N THR A 137 0.82 13.60 13.05
CA THR A 137 0.22 13.96 11.77
C THR A 137 0.88 13.07 10.74
N MET A 138 0.16 12.04 10.29
CA MET A 138 0.60 11.15 9.23
C MET A 138 0.96 11.96 7.97
N ASP A 139 2.02 11.54 7.29
CA ASP A 139 2.41 12.13 6.01
C ASP A 139 1.23 12.15 5.02
N VAL A 140 1.10 13.23 4.25
CA VAL A 140 -0.01 13.44 3.32
C VAL A 140 -0.08 12.33 2.27
N ASP A 141 1.06 11.88 1.76
CA ASP A 141 1.14 10.84 0.74
C ASP A 141 0.89 9.45 1.34
N HIS A 142 1.26 9.22 2.60
CA HIS A 142 0.86 8.01 3.32
C HIS A 142 -0.66 7.97 3.52
N ARG A 143 -1.28 9.08 3.93
CA ARG A 143 -2.73 9.20 4.08
C ARG A 143 -3.47 8.99 2.74
N LEU A 144 -2.93 9.53 1.66
CA LEU A 144 -3.46 9.39 0.30
C LEU A 144 -3.61 7.91 -0.07
N LEU A 145 -2.58 7.10 0.14
CA LEU A 145 -2.61 5.67 -0.18
C LEU A 145 -3.71 4.92 0.58
N LEU A 146 -3.79 5.14 1.91
CA LEU A 146 -4.83 4.51 2.72
C LEU A 146 -6.23 4.92 2.25
N HIS A 147 -6.42 6.19 1.92
CA HIS A 147 -7.68 6.71 1.40
C HIS A 147 -8.05 6.07 0.06
N THR A 148 -7.13 6.02 -0.89
CA THR A 148 -7.33 5.42 -2.22
C THR A 148 -7.62 3.92 -2.13
N CYS A 149 -6.97 3.19 -1.23
CA CYS A 149 -7.18 1.74 -1.09
C CYS A 149 -8.48 1.39 -0.36
N LYS A 150 -9.06 2.30 0.43
CA LYS A 150 -10.24 2.03 1.27
C LYS A 150 -11.45 1.48 0.48
N PRO A 151 -11.86 2.06 -0.67
CA PRO A 151 -13.00 1.55 -1.43
C PRO A 151 -12.78 0.12 -1.96
N LEU A 152 -11.53 -0.26 -2.22
CA LEU A 152 -11.17 -1.58 -2.76
C LEU A 152 -11.42 -2.73 -1.77
N LEU A 153 -11.59 -2.43 -0.47
CA LEU A 153 -12.09 -3.40 0.52
C LEU A 153 -13.50 -3.93 0.17
N ASN A 154 -14.27 -3.21 -0.65
CA ASN A 154 -15.57 -3.65 -1.16
C ASN A 154 -15.48 -4.38 -2.50
N SER A 155 -14.29 -4.62 -3.04
CA SER A 155 -14.12 -5.35 -4.30
C SER A 155 -14.74 -6.76 -4.22
N ARG A 156 -15.23 -7.23 -5.38
CA ARG A 156 -15.72 -8.61 -5.54
C ARG A 156 -14.57 -9.60 -5.72
N ASN A 157 -13.38 -9.11 -6.07
CA ASN A 157 -12.19 -9.95 -6.21
C ASN A 157 -11.50 -10.15 -4.85
N ALA A 158 -11.41 -11.40 -4.41
CA ALA A 158 -10.78 -11.76 -3.15
C ALA A 158 -9.30 -11.36 -3.08
N ALA A 159 -8.56 -11.49 -4.18
CA ALA A 159 -7.14 -11.13 -4.22
C ALA A 159 -6.92 -9.63 -3.98
N VAL A 160 -7.77 -8.78 -4.58
CA VAL A 160 -7.73 -7.32 -4.36
C VAL A 160 -7.99 -6.99 -2.89
N VAL A 161 -9.05 -7.58 -2.30
CA VAL A 161 -9.38 -7.36 -0.89
C VAL A 161 -8.25 -7.83 0.04
N MET A 162 -7.63 -8.97 -0.26
CA MET A 162 -6.49 -9.49 0.51
C MET A 162 -5.26 -8.57 0.41
N ALA A 163 -4.95 -8.05 -0.78
CA ALA A 163 -3.84 -7.12 -0.97
C ALA A 163 -4.06 -5.82 -0.16
N VAL A 164 -5.28 -5.26 -0.19
CA VAL A 164 -5.62 -4.08 0.63
C VAL A 164 -5.54 -4.40 2.12
N ALA A 165 -5.97 -5.59 2.54
CA ALA A 165 -5.87 -6.02 3.92
C ALA A 165 -4.43 -6.10 4.43
N GLN A 166 -3.53 -6.65 3.61
CA GLN A 166 -2.09 -6.67 3.91
C GLN A 166 -1.51 -5.26 3.99
N LEU A 167 -1.89 -4.37 3.06
CA LEU A 167 -1.47 -2.96 3.09
C LEU A 167 -1.92 -2.28 4.38
N TYR A 168 -3.20 -2.43 4.77
CA TYR A 168 -3.71 -1.84 6.00
C TYR A 168 -3.04 -2.43 7.24
N HIS A 169 -2.83 -3.74 7.28
CA HIS A 169 -2.17 -4.40 8.41
C HIS A 169 -0.74 -3.89 8.64
N HIS A 170 0.01 -3.62 7.58
CA HIS A 170 1.41 -3.19 7.69
C HIS A 170 1.61 -1.67 7.77
N CYS A 171 0.72 -0.88 7.15
CA CYS A 171 0.94 0.56 6.98
C CYS A 171 -0.05 1.43 7.77
N ALA A 172 -1.27 0.94 8.06
CA ALA A 172 -2.28 1.77 8.71
C ALA A 172 -2.06 1.91 10.23
N PRO A 173 -2.59 2.98 10.85
CA PRO A 173 -2.70 3.06 12.31
C PRO A 173 -3.57 1.92 12.85
N ARG A 174 -3.27 1.43 14.06
CA ARG A 174 -4.02 0.33 14.69
C ARG A 174 -5.53 0.57 14.74
N SER A 175 -5.96 1.83 14.92
CA SER A 175 -7.37 2.23 14.92
C SER A 175 -8.10 1.98 13.60
N GLU A 176 -7.39 1.97 12.47
CA GLU A 176 -7.95 1.77 11.13
C GLU A 176 -7.83 0.33 10.63
N VAL A 177 -6.96 -0.48 11.22
CA VAL A 177 -6.81 -1.91 10.86
C VAL A 177 -8.14 -2.66 11.05
N ALA A 178 -8.92 -2.30 12.07
CA ALA A 178 -10.22 -2.91 12.34
C ALA A 178 -11.24 -2.73 11.20
N LEU A 179 -11.07 -1.73 10.33
CA LEU A 179 -11.96 -1.49 9.18
C LEU A 179 -11.95 -2.65 8.18
N VAL A 180 -10.85 -3.40 8.12
CA VAL A 180 -10.68 -4.50 7.17
C VAL A 180 -11.44 -5.76 7.59
N ALA A 181 -11.73 -5.93 8.89
CA ALA A 181 -12.38 -7.12 9.43
C ALA A 181 -13.69 -7.45 8.72
N LYS A 182 -14.53 -6.43 8.46
CA LYS A 182 -15.81 -6.60 7.75
C LYS A 182 -15.63 -7.15 6.33
N ALA A 183 -14.61 -6.67 5.61
CA ALA A 183 -14.31 -7.11 4.25
C ALA A 183 -13.80 -8.57 4.23
N LEU A 184 -12.94 -8.95 5.18
CA LEU A 184 -12.45 -10.32 5.30
C LEU A 184 -13.56 -11.32 5.67
N VAL A 185 -14.43 -10.96 6.62
CA VAL A 185 -15.59 -11.79 6.97
C VAL A 185 -16.53 -11.98 5.78
N ARG A 186 -16.71 -10.94 4.95
CA ARG A 186 -17.49 -11.02 3.71
C ARG A 186 -16.90 -12.04 2.73
N LEU A 187 -15.57 -12.05 2.55
CA LEU A 187 -14.91 -13.05 1.68
C LEU A 187 -15.13 -14.49 2.19
N LEU A 188 -14.94 -14.72 3.49
CA LEU A 188 -15.12 -16.04 4.10
C LEU A 188 -16.54 -16.57 3.93
N ARG A 189 -17.54 -15.70 4.03
CA ARG A 189 -18.96 -16.07 3.87
C ARG A 189 -19.38 -16.26 2.41
N GLY A 190 -18.67 -15.62 1.47
CA GLY A 190 -18.96 -15.71 0.04
C GLY A 190 -18.37 -16.93 -0.66
N TYR A 191 -17.55 -17.73 0.02
CA TYR A 191 -16.92 -18.95 -0.51
C TYR A 191 -17.82 -20.20 -0.33
N LYS A 192 -19.14 -20.03 -0.31
CA LYS A 192 -20.11 -21.13 -0.26
C LYS A 192 -20.87 -21.26 -1.57
#